data_AF-A0A075GW32-F1
#
_entry.id   AF-A0A075GW32-F1
#
_cell.length_a   1.000
_cell.length_b   1.000
_cell.length_c   1.000
_cell.angle_alpha   90.00
_cell.angle_beta   90.00
_cell.angle_gamma   90.00
#
_symmetry.space_group_name_H-M   'P 1'
#
loop_
_entity.id
_entity.type
_entity.pdbx_description
1 polymer ?
#
loop_
_entity_poly.entity_id
_entity_poly.type
_entity_poly.pdbx_seq_one_letter_code
_entity_poly.pdbx_strand_id
1 'polypeptide(L)'
;MHGLYPALKKAVKRILEDYGKDNINLNFLMSDGNMHYAFSHYDGKPMYMLGRTKGYGGAVLLSTQKVTDENWQKIGTDRLLAINRGEVLVRSDPI
;
A
#
# COMPACT_ATOMS: atom_id res chain seq x y z
N MET A 1 9.65 -2.60 -14.36
CA MET A 1 9.32 -3.46 -13.21
C MET A 1 8.75 -4.77 -13.74
N HIS A 2 9.59 -5.78 -13.88
CA HIS A 2 9.15 -7.15 -14.17
C HIS A 2 9.12 -7.92 -12.84
N GLY A 3 8.11 -8.75 -12.57
CA GLY A 3 8.01 -9.54 -11.32
C GLY A 3 6.69 -9.39 -10.55
N LEU A 4 6.79 -9.30 -9.22
CA LEU A 4 5.67 -9.41 -8.26
C LEU A 4 4.66 -8.25 -8.30
N TYR A 5 5.11 -7.01 -8.59
CA TYR A 5 4.21 -5.85 -8.67
C TYR A 5 3.12 -5.98 -9.76
N PRO A 6 3.44 -6.27 -11.04
CA PRO A 6 2.40 -6.51 -12.05
C PRO A 6 1.45 -7.67 -11.70
N ALA A 7 1.98 -8.73 -11.08
CA ALA A 7 1.17 -9.87 -10.66
C ALA A 7 0.18 -9.48 -9.55
N LEU A 8 0.63 -8.72 -8.54
CA LEU A 8 -0.24 -8.18 -7.49
C LEU A 8 -1.28 -7.24 -8.06
N LYS A 9 -0.90 -6.31 -8.95
CA LYS A 9 -1.86 -5.41 -9.59
C LYS A 9 -2.96 -6.20 -10.32
N LYS A 10 -2.59 -7.26 -11.05
CA LYS A 10 -3.55 -8.15 -11.74
C LYS A 10 -4.43 -8.90 -10.75
N ALA A 11 -3.86 -9.45 -9.68
CA ALA A 11 -4.60 -10.19 -8.65
C ALA A 11 -5.62 -9.31 -7.93
N VAL A 12 -5.21 -8.10 -7.54
CA VAL A 12 -6.12 -7.11 -6.91
C VAL A 12 -7.28 -6.77 -7.84
N LYS A 13 -6.98 -6.44 -9.09
CA LYS A 13 -8.02 -6.15 -10.09
C LYS A 13 -9.03 -7.30 -10.18
N ARG A 14 -8.54 -8.53 -10.23
CA ARG A 14 -9.39 -9.72 -10.28
C ARG A 14 -10.27 -9.88 -9.04
N ILE A 15 -9.73 -9.65 -7.84
CA ILE A 15 -10.51 -9.70 -6.59
C ILE A 15 -11.62 -8.65 -6.60
N LEU A 16 -11.33 -7.42 -7.02
CA LEU A 16 -12.34 -6.36 -7.09
C LEU A 16 -13.44 -6.68 -8.14
N GLU A 17 -13.09 -7.31 -9.25
CA GLU A 17 -14.04 -7.77 -10.27
C GLU A 17 -14.91 -8.93 -9.78
N ASP A 18 -14.32 -9.93 -9.13
CA ASP A 18 -15.02 -11.14 -8.69
C ASP A 18 -16.00 -10.88 -7.54
N TYR A 19 -15.64 -9.99 -6.61
CA TYR A 19 -16.45 -9.70 -5.43
C TYR A 19 -17.26 -8.41 -5.55
N GLY A 20 -16.99 -7.59 -6.57
CA GLY A 20 -17.57 -6.26 -6.72
C GLY A 20 -16.91 -5.24 -5.80
N LYS A 21 -16.38 -4.17 -6.41
CA LYS A 21 -15.64 -3.11 -5.73
C LYS A 21 -16.40 -2.48 -4.55
N ASP A 22 -17.71 -2.30 -4.67
CA ASP A 22 -18.53 -1.69 -3.62
C ASP A 22 -18.95 -2.68 -2.52
N ASN A 23 -18.70 -3.98 -2.71
CA ASN A 23 -19.17 -5.05 -1.84
C ASN A 23 -18.05 -5.69 -1.00
N ILE A 24 -16.79 -5.27 -1.20
CA ILE A 24 -15.64 -5.82 -0.49
C ILE A 24 -14.92 -4.73 0.30
N ASN A 25 -14.49 -5.09 1.51
CA ASN A 25 -13.60 -4.25 2.31
C ASN A 25 -12.24 -4.92 2.35
N LEU A 26 -11.27 -4.37 1.63
CA LEU A 26 -9.93 -4.95 1.50
C LEU A 26 -8.85 -3.91 1.75
N ASN A 27 -7.95 -4.23 2.67
CA ASN A 27 -6.61 -3.66 2.70
C ASN A 27 -5.63 -4.83 2.85
N PHE A 28 -4.43 -4.71 2.31
CA PHE A 28 -3.39 -5.68 2.64
C PHE A 28 -2.02 -5.03 2.71
N LEU A 29 -1.15 -5.72 3.46
CA LEU A 29 0.29 -5.51 3.50
C LEU A 29 0.95 -6.84 3.13
N MET A 30 1.88 -6.80 2.18
CA MET A 30 2.64 -7.98 1.76
C MET A 30 4.11 -7.63 1.66
N SER A 31 4.99 -8.56 2.00
CA SER A 31 6.44 -8.34 1.97
C SER A 31 7.18 -9.61 1.53
N ASP A 32 8.30 -9.41 0.83
CA ASP A 32 9.30 -10.46 0.56
C ASP A 32 10.60 -10.26 1.39
N GLY A 33 10.57 -9.33 2.35
CA GLY A 33 11.70 -8.93 3.19
C GLY A 33 12.37 -7.64 2.72
N ASN A 34 12.53 -7.43 1.40
CA ASN A 34 13.08 -6.18 0.85
C ASN A 34 11.96 -5.27 0.31
N MET A 35 11.05 -5.86 -0.46
CA MET A 35 9.90 -5.20 -1.05
C MET A 35 8.71 -5.29 -0.12
N HIS A 36 7.99 -4.18 0.02
CA HIS A 36 6.72 -4.09 0.71
C HIS A 36 5.66 -3.56 -0.25
N TYR A 37 4.49 -4.16 -0.21
CA TYR A 37 3.33 -3.78 -0.99
C TYR A 37 2.20 -3.44 -0.05
N ALA A 38 1.53 -2.33 -0.33
CA ALA A 38 0.39 -1.87 0.45
C ALA A 38 -0.76 -1.55 -0.49
N PHE A 39 -1.90 -2.19 -0.28
CA PHE A 39 -3.13 -1.86 -0.99
C PHE A 39 -4.15 -1.28 -0.02
N SER A 40 -4.76 -0.17 -0.43
CA SER A 40 -5.79 0.52 0.32
C SER A 40 -7.07 0.54 -0.50
N HIS A 41 -8.16 -0.03 0.02
CA HIS A 41 -9.49 0.03 -0.61
C HIS A 41 -10.59 0.22 0.42
N TYR A 42 -10.42 -0.26 1.66
CA TYR A 42 -11.45 -0.12 2.69
C TYR A 42 -11.50 1.29 3.31
N ASP A 43 -12.50 2.08 2.93
CA ASP A 43 -12.69 3.46 3.43
C ASP A 43 -12.97 3.55 4.94
N GLY A 44 -13.62 2.54 5.52
CA GLY A 44 -13.87 2.48 6.97
C GLY A 44 -12.61 2.23 7.82
N LYS A 45 -11.52 1.76 7.20
CA LYS A 45 -10.20 1.59 7.82
C LYS A 45 -9.12 2.06 6.84
N PRO A 46 -8.97 3.37 6.62
CA PRO A 46 -8.05 3.88 5.60
C PRO A 46 -6.59 3.53 5.92
N MET A 47 -5.77 3.29 4.91
CA MET A 47 -4.33 3.11 5.10
C MET A 47 -3.60 4.45 5.06
N TYR A 48 -2.58 4.58 5.91
CA TYR A 48 -1.67 5.73 5.98
C TYR A 48 -0.23 5.28 5.82
N MET A 49 0.60 6.17 5.31
CA MET A 49 2.04 6.03 5.26
C MET A 49 2.75 7.19 5.95
N LEU A 50 3.89 6.89 6.57
CA LEU A 50 4.82 7.88 7.10
C LEU A 50 6.23 7.54 6.65
N GLY A 51 6.85 8.43 5.88
CA GLY A 51 8.27 8.32 5.51
C GLY A 51 9.16 8.92 6.60
N ARG A 52 10.27 8.24 6.91
CA ARG A 52 11.31 8.70 7.83
C ARG A 52 12.68 8.44 7.22
N THR A 53 13.66 9.24 7.63
CA THR A 53 15.08 8.97 7.40
C THR A 53 15.73 8.61 8.73
N LYS A 54 16.46 7.49 8.76
CA LYS A 54 17.22 7.01 9.91
C LYS A 54 18.71 6.94 9.54
N GLY A 55 19.59 6.77 10.53
CA GLY A 55 21.03 6.67 10.29
C GLY A 55 21.45 5.50 9.38
N TYR A 56 20.59 4.50 9.22
CA TYR A 56 20.79 3.34 8.33
C TYR A 56 19.99 3.39 7.02
N GLY A 57 19.32 4.51 6.72
CA GLY A 57 18.57 4.70 5.46
C GLY A 57 17.11 5.13 5.65
N GLY A 58 16.34 5.07 4.55
CA GLY A 58 14.92 5.36 4.54
C GLY A 58 14.10 4.31 5.28
N ALA A 59 12.97 4.72 5.85
CA ALA A 59 11.98 3.85 6.44
C ALA A 59 10.57 4.35 6.10
N VAL A 60 9.66 3.43 5.77
CA VAL A 60 8.24 3.74 5.59
C VAL A 60 7.45 2.94 6.61
N LEU A 61 6.64 3.63 7.42
CA LEU A 61 5.65 3.01 8.27
C LEU A 61 4.31 2.99 7.54
N LEU A 62 3.57 1.89 7.71
CA LEU A 62 2.24 1.69 7.14
C LEU A 62 1.29 1.30 8.26
N SER A 63 0.11 1.91 8.29
CA SER A 63 -0.87 1.67 9.36
C SER A 63 -2.26 2.03 8.91
N THR A 64 -3.29 1.38 9.46
CA THR A 64 -4.70 1.74 9.25
C THR A 64 -5.15 2.96 10.08
N GLN A 65 -4.23 3.52 10.87
CA GLN A 65 -4.45 4.74 11.67
C GLN A 65 -3.15 5.52 11.84
N LYS A 66 -3.27 6.82 12.11
CA LYS A 66 -2.13 7.65 12.52
C LYS A 66 -1.78 7.29 13.97
N VAL A 67 -0.56 6.83 14.21
CA VAL A 67 -0.12 6.38 15.55
C VAL A 67 0.74 7.42 16.27
N THR A 68 1.07 8.51 15.60
CA THR A 68 1.81 9.67 16.13
C THR A 68 1.28 10.94 15.48
N ASP A 69 1.65 12.10 16.02
CA ASP A 69 1.30 13.42 15.48
C ASP A 69 2.19 13.86 14.30
N GLU A 70 3.01 12.96 13.77
CA GLU A 70 3.81 13.21 12.57
C GLU A 70 2.95 13.34 11.31
N ASN A 71 3.58 13.75 10.20
CA ASN A 71 2.90 13.96 8.92
C ASN A 71 2.56 12.65 8.19
N TRP A 72 1.61 11.89 8.75
CA TRP A 72 1.04 10.71 8.12
C TRP A 72 0.20 11.09 6.90
N GLN A 73 0.57 10.56 5.74
CA GLN A 73 -0.15 10.73 4.48
C GLN A 73 -1.16 9.59 4.29
N LYS A 74 -2.43 9.92 4.03
CA LYS A 74 -3.43 8.92 3.66
C LYS A 74 -3.07 8.33 2.29
N ILE A 75 -3.08 7.02 2.18
CA ILE A 75 -2.99 6.31 0.91
C ILE A 75 -4.36 6.40 0.24
N GLY A 76 -4.40 6.81 -1.03
CA GLY A 76 -5.65 6.92 -1.77
C GLY A 76 -6.36 5.58 -1.92
N THR A 77 -7.69 5.62 -2.02
CA THR A 77 -8.53 4.44 -2.27
C THR A 77 -8.18 3.80 -3.61
N ASP A 78 -8.23 2.47 -3.65
CA ASP A 78 -7.85 1.59 -4.76
C ASP A 78 -6.41 1.68 -5.21
N ARG A 79 -5.50 2.11 -4.33
CA ARG A 79 -4.09 2.27 -4.68
C ARG A 79 -3.23 1.18 -4.08
N LEU A 80 -2.44 0.58 -4.95
CA LEU A 80 -1.30 -0.28 -4.64
C LEU A 80 0.00 0.55 -4.64
N LEU A 81 0.75 0.46 -3.55
CA LEU A 81 2.12 0.93 -3.42
C LEU A 81 3.11 -0.21 -3.57
N ALA A 82 4.28 0.11 -4.12
CA ALA A 82 5.47 -0.73 -4.02
C ALA A 82 6.58 0.07 -3.34
N ILE A 83 7.15 -0.48 -2.29
CA ILE A 83 8.16 0.16 -1.44
C ILE A 83 9.37 -0.78 -1.40
N ASN A 84 10.56 -0.25 -1.62
CA ASN A 84 11.80 -1.02 -1.52
C ASN A 84 12.73 -0.34 -0.53
N ARG A 85 13.17 -1.06 0.50
CA ARG A 85 14.14 -0.54 1.49
C ARG A 85 13.79 0.86 2.04
N GLY A 86 12.51 1.08 2.32
CA GLY A 86 12.02 2.34 2.87
C GLY A 86 11.87 3.49 1.86
N GLU A 87 11.90 3.22 0.56
CA GLU A 87 11.60 4.19 -0.50
C GLU A 87 10.39 3.75 -1.32
N VAL A 88 9.48 4.68 -1.59
CA VAL A 88 8.31 4.42 -2.43
C VAL A 88 8.75 4.42 -3.89
N LEU A 89 8.73 3.25 -4.53
CA LEU A 89 9.06 3.12 -5.95
C LEU A 89 7.86 3.37 -6.87
N VAL A 90 6.66 2.95 -6.43
CA VAL A 90 5.44 3.09 -7.22
C VAL A 90 4.27 3.52 -6.34
N ARG A 91 3.49 4.43 -6.89
CA ARG A 91 2.11 4.69 -6.52
C ARG A 91 1.27 4.42 -7.77
N SER A 92 0.41 3.41 -7.72
CA SER A 92 -0.50 3.14 -8.84
C SER A 92 -1.59 4.19 -8.93
N ASP A 93 -2.12 4.37 -10.14
CA ASP A 93 -3.47 4.87 -10.34
C ASP A 93 -4.49 3.94 -9.67
N PRO A 94 -5.71 4.42 -9.37
CA PRO A 94 -6.78 3.57 -8.88
C PRO A 94 -6.93 2.31 -9.74
N ILE A 95 -6.94 1.14 -9.09
CA ILE A 95 -7.10 -0.18 -9.72
C ILE A 95 -8.58 -0.46 -10.00
#